data_AF-A0A961BV04-F1
#
_entry.id   AF-A0A961BV04-F1
#
_cell.length_a   1.000
_cell.length_b   1.000
_cell.length_c   1.000
_cell.angle_alpha   90.00
_cell.angle_beta   90.00
_cell.angle_gamma   90.00
#
_symmetry.space_group_name_H-M   'P 1'
#
loop_
_entity.id
_entity.type
_entity.pdbx_description
1 polymer ?
#
loop_
_entity_poly.entity_id
_entity_poly.type
_entity_poly.pdbx_seq_one_letter_code
_entity_poly.pdbx_strand_id
1 'polypeptide(L)'
;MDDDGGAVELIDQRRLPADLVTVRATTVAELCALISELAVRGAPALGIAGAMGVALAAARGVDLDAAADALVATRPTAVNLRWGVERARAAADPLAEALAVAAEDAVTNAAIAAHGAQALP
;
A
#
# COMPACT_ATOMS: atom_id res chain seq x y z
N MET A 1 -4.37 7.62 -3.87
CA MET A 1 -5.56 8.25 -3.28
C MET A 1 -5.85 9.44 -4.15
N ASP A 2 -7.11 9.59 -4.57
CA ASP A 2 -7.52 10.80 -5.26
C ASP A 2 -7.23 12.02 -4.38
N ASP A 3 -7.11 13.19 -5.01
CA ASP A 3 -6.67 14.44 -4.35
C ASP A 3 -7.57 14.83 -3.14
N ASP A 4 -8.77 14.26 -3.04
CA ASP A 4 -9.75 14.49 -1.98
C ASP A 4 -9.71 13.47 -0.82
N GLY A 5 -8.79 12.49 -0.84
CA GLY A 5 -8.78 11.48 0.22
C GLY A 5 -9.92 10.45 0.15
N GLY A 6 -10.52 10.29 -1.03
CA GLY A 6 -11.77 9.58 -1.28
C GLY A 6 -11.64 8.06 -1.44
N ALA A 7 -10.54 7.57 -2.05
CA ALA A 7 -10.34 6.12 -2.25
C ALA A 7 -8.87 5.73 -2.44
N VAL A 8 -8.54 4.47 -2.13
CA VAL A 8 -7.30 3.82 -2.56
C VAL A 8 -7.57 3.10 -3.89
N GLU A 9 -6.83 3.47 -4.92
CA GLU A 9 -6.90 2.83 -6.24
C GLU A 9 -5.68 1.94 -6.46
N LEU A 10 -5.92 0.73 -6.97
CA LEU A 10 -4.89 -0.28 -7.22
C LEU A 10 -5.11 -0.90 -8.59
N ILE A 11 -4.04 -1.29 -9.28
CA ILE A 11 -4.16 -2.19 -10.43
C ILE A 11 -4.57 -3.56 -9.92
N ASP A 12 -5.59 -4.17 -10.52
CA ASP A 12 -5.99 -5.54 -10.20
C ASP A 12 -5.03 -6.54 -10.86
N GLN A 13 -4.01 -6.95 -10.11
CA GLN A 13 -2.98 -7.88 -10.57
C GLN A 13 -3.51 -9.31 -10.82
N ARG A 14 -4.75 -9.63 -10.44
CA ARG A 14 -5.39 -10.92 -10.76
C ARG A 14 -5.79 -11.00 -12.24
N ARG A 15 -5.97 -9.84 -12.88
CA ARG A 15 -6.41 -9.71 -14.28
C ARG A 15 -5.26 -9.62 -15.27
N LEU A 16 -4.06 -9.31 -14.79
CA LEU A 16 -2.85 -9.31 -15.61
C LEU A 16 -2.46 -10.74 -16.03
N PRO A 17 -1.87 -10.93 -17.23
CA PRO A 17 -1.56 -9.90 -18.23
C PRO A 17 -2.71 -9.58 -19.20
N ALA A 18 -3.87 -10.24 -19.07
CA ALA A 18 -4.96 -10.15 -20.02
C ALA A 18 -5.60 -8.75 -20.05
N ASP A 19 -5.87 -8.17 -18.88
CA ASP A 19 -6.51 -6.86 -18.76
C ASP A 19 -5.80 -5.97 -17.75
N LEU A 20 -5.58 -4.71 -18.13
CA LEU A 20 -5.14 -3.64 -17.24
C LEU A 20 -6.37 -2.89 -16.73
N VAL A 21 -6.85 -3.27 -15.54
CA VAL A 21 -8.00 -2.63 -14.87
C VAL A 21 -7.63 -2.20 -13.46
N THR A 22 -8.30 -1.17 -12.96
CA THR A 22 -8.15 -0.70 -11.58
C THR A 22 -9.34 -1.12 -10.71
N VAL A 23 -9.05 -1.34 -9.43
CA VAL A 23 -10.03 -1.55 -8.36
C VAL A 23 -9.89 -0.43 -7.34
N ARG A 24 -11.00 -0.07 -6.70
CA ARG A 24 -11.08 1.04 -5.73
C ARG A 24 -11.54 0.51 -4.38
N ALA A 25 -10.89 0.95 -3.31
CA ALA A 25 -11.36 0.78 -1.94
C ALA A 25 -11.63 2.15 -1.31
N THR A 26 -12.87 2.36 -0.88
CA THR A 26 -13.33 3.57 -0.19
C THR A 26 -13.37 3.38 1.33
N THR A 27 -13.26 2.12 1.79
CA THR A 27 -13.16 1.75 3.20
C THR A 27 -11.93 0.86 3.47
N VAL A 28 -11.48 0.84 4.72
CA VAL A 28 -10.40 -0.06 5.17
C VAL A 28 -10.79 -1.53 4.96
N ALA A 29 -12.04 -1.90 5.18
CA ALA A 29 -12.53 -3.25 4.99
C ALA A 29 -12.44 -3.71 3.53
N GLU A 30 -12.82 -2.85 2.58
CA GLU A 30 -12.67 -3.12 1.14
C GLU A 30 -11.20 -3.29 0.77
N LEU A 31 -10.32 -2.43 1.29
CA LEU A 31 -8.89 -2.56 1.04
C LEU A 31 -8.33 -3.87 1.61
N CYS A 32 -8.75 -4.25 2.82
CA CYS A 32 -8.37 -5.54 3.42
C CYS A 32 -8.80 -6.73 2.57
N ALA A 33 -10.02 -6.69 2.00
CA ALA A 33 -10.49 -7.71 1.07
C ALA A 33 -9.61 -7.77 -0.19
N LEU A 34 -9.30 -6.63 -0.82
CA LEU A 34 -8.45 -6.57 -2.00
C LEU A 34 -7.03 -7.11 -1.74
N ILE A 35 -6.44 -6.81 -0.58
CA ILE A 35 -5.13 -7.34 -0.18
C ILE A 35 -5.19 -8.86 0.02
N SER A 36 -6.25 -9.35 0.69
CA SER A 36 -6.44 -10.78 0.99
C SER A 36 -6.70 -11.61 -0.27
N GLU A 37 -7.45 -11.05 -1.22
CA GLU A 37 -7.76 -11.66 -2.53
C GLU A 37 -6.59 -11.58 -3.52
N LEU A 38 -5.46 -10.98 -3.14
CA LEU A 38 -4.28 -10.79 -3.98
C LEU A 38 -4.53 -9.88 -5.21
N ALA A 39 -5.50 -8.96 -5.13
CA ALA A 39 -5.64 -7.90 -6.13
C ALA A 39 -4.38 -7.02 -6.17
N VAL A 40 -3.72 -6.83 -5.03
CA VAL A 40 -2.37 -6.28 -4.91
C VAL A 40 -1.41 -7.29 -4.27
N ARG A 41 -0.22 -7.43 -4.84
CA ARG A 41 0.85 -8.31 -4.35
C ARG A 41 2.22 -7.76 -4.75
N GLY A 42 3.27 -8.35 -4.18
CA GLY A 42 4.63 -7.84 -4.22
C GLY A 42 4.95 -7.07 -2.94
N ALA A 43 6.13 -7.31 -2.36
CA ALA A 43 6.45 -6.79 -1.03
C ALA A 43 6.37 -5.25 -0.98
N PRO A 44 6.97 -4.50 -1.92
CA PRO A 44 6.87 -3.05 -1.93
C PRO A 44 5.44 -2.51 -2.06
N ALA A 45 4.67 -3.04 -3.04
CA ALA A 45 3.29 -2.63 -3.27
C ALA A 45 2.38 -2.87 -2.07
N LEU A 46 2.62 -3.95 -1.30
CA LEU A 46 1.92 -4.21 -0.05
C LEU A 46 2.24 -3.18 1.04
N GLY A 47 3.49 -2.69 1.11
CA GLY A 47 3.84 -1.62 2.05
C GLY A 47 3.14 -0.31 1.73
N ILE A 48 3.11 0.06 0.45
CA ILE A 48 2.36 1.24 -0.01
C ILE A 48 0.87 1.07 0.29
N ALA A 49 0.27 -0.08 -0.07
CA ALA A 49 -1.14 -0.34 0.18
C ALA A 49 -1.50 -0.27 1.68
N GLY A 50 -0.64 -0.79 2.56
CA GLY A 50 -0.81 -0.68 4.01
C GLY A 50 -0.81 0.77 4.50
N ALA A 51 0.18 1.56 4.08
CA ALA A 51 0.27 2.97 4.44
C ALA A 51 -0.95 3.77 3.95
N MET A 52 -1.36 3.55 2.70
CA MET A 52 -2.56 4.17 2.13
C MET A 52 -3.85 3.75 2.86
N GLY A 53 -3.90 2.53 3.40
CA GLY A 53 -5.02 2.07 4.23
C GLY A 53 -5.15 2.83 5.54
N VAL A 54 -4.03 3.18 6.18
CA VAL A 54 -4.02 4.03 7.39
C VAL A 54 -4.43 5.46 7.03
N ALA A 55 -3.93 6.01 5.93
CA ALA A 55 -4.37 7.32 5.43
C ALA A 55 -5.88 7.36 5.16
N LEU A 56 -6.43 6.30 4.56
CA LEU A 56 -7.87 6.15 4.36
C LEU A 56 -8.63 6.10 5.69
N ALA A 57 -8.13 5.37 6.69
CA ALA A 57 -8.74 5.34 8.02
C ALA A 57 -8.79 6.75 8.65
N ALA A 58 -7.68 7.49 8.59
CA ALA A 58 -7.59 8.86 9.09
C ALA A 58 -8.59 9.80 8.40
N ALA A 59 -8.66 9.75 7.06
CA ALA A 59 -9.60 10.56 6.28
C ALA A 59 -11.07 10.23 6.57
N ARG A 60 -11.37 9.03 7.07
CA ARG A 60 -12.72 8.57 7.43
C ARG A 60 -13.03 8.72 8.93
N GLY A 61 -12.09 9.21 9.73
CA GLY A 61 -12.24 9.31 11.20
C GLY A 61 -12.41 7.94 11.86
N VAL A 62 -11.85 6.89 11.25
CA VAL A 62 -11.83 5.53 11.79
C VAL A 62 -10.66 5.40 12.77
N ASP A 63 -10.83 4.59 13.81
CA ASP A 63 -9.75 4.28 14.75
C ASP A 63 -8.54 3.68 14.03
N LEU A 64 -7.39 4.36 14.15
CA LEU A 64 -6.16 3.99 13.43
C LEU A 64 -5.57 2.69 13.94
N ASP A 65 -5.74 2.39 15.23
CA ASP A 65 -5.22 1.17 15.85
C ASP A 65 -5.98 -0.05 15.33
N ALA A 66 -7.32 0.00 15.37
CA ALA A 66 -8.15 -1.05 14.77
C ALA A 66 -7.92 -1.21 13.26
N ALA A 67 -7.74 -0.11 12.52
CA ALA A 67 -7.45 -0.16 11.09
C ALA A 67 -6.09 -0.81 10.81
N ALA A 68 -5.06 -0.45 11.57
CA ALA A 68 -3.72 -1.03 11.45
C ALA A 68 -3.73 -2.53 11.71
N ASP A 69 -4.37 -2.97 12.80
CA ASP A 69 -4.49 -4.38 13.14
C ASP A 69 -5.22 -5.16 12.04
N ALA A 70 -6.33 -4.61 11.52
CA ALA A 70 -7.09 -5.23 10.43
C ALA A 70 -6.25 -5.37 9.14
N LEU A 71 -5.50 -4.33 8.76
CA LEU A 71 -4.64 -4.34 7.58
C LEU A 71 -3.55 -5.40 7.72
N VAL A 72 -2.83 -5.42 8.85
CA VAL A 72 -1.76 -6.38 9.11
C VAL A 72 -2.28 -7.82 9.12
N ALA A 73 -3.49 -8.05 9.63
CA ALA A 73 -4.10 -9.37 9.72
C ALA A 73 -4.38 -10.01 8.34
N THR A 74 -4.54 -9.21 7.28
CA THR A 74 -4.80 -9.73 5.92
C THR A 74 -3.69 -10.67 5.43
N ARG A 75 -2.43 -10.35 5.75
CA ARG A 75 -1.24 -11.11 5.33
C ARG A 75 -0.14 -11.01 6.40
N PRO A 76 -0.22 -11.77 7.51
CA PRO A 76 0.63 -11.58 8.69
C PRO A 76 2.15 -11.71 8.46
N THR A 77 2.55 -12.45 7.42
CA THR A 77 3.94 -12.67 7.01
C THR A 77 4.48 -11.60 6.05
N ALA A 78 3.63 -10.71 5.54
CA ALA A 78 4.05 -9.61 4.67
C ALA A 78 4.69 -8.49 5.50
N VAL A 79 6.00 -8.61 5.73
CA VAL A 79 6.77 -7.65 6.56
C VAL A 79 6.64 -6.22 6.03
N ASN A 80 6.67 -6.01 4.71
CA ASN A 80 6.47 -4.68 4.12
C ASN A 80 5.08 -4.11 4.38
N LEU A 81 4.02 -4.93 4.39
CA LEU A 81 2.68 -4.48 4.75
C LEU A 81 2.67 -3.90 6.17
N ARG A 82 3.20 -4.66 7.13
CA ARG A 82 3.35 -4.20 8.51
C ARG A 82 4.19 -2.93 8.60
N TRP A 83 5.33 -2.90 7.91
CA TRP A 83 6.21 -1.73 7.90
C TRP A 83 5.48 -0.47 7.40
N GLY A 84 4.75 -0.55 6.29
CA GLY A 84 4.00 0.59 5.76
C GLY A 84 2.87 1.04 6.68
N VAL A 85 2.13 0.09 7.28
CA VAL A 85 1.07 0.37 8.26
C VAL A 85 1.64 1.10 9.49
N GLU A 86 2.67 0.55 10.13
CA GLU A 86 3.23 1.14 11.36
C GLU A 86 3.84 2.52 11.09
N ARG A 87 4.49 2.69 9.94
CA ARG A 87 5.10 3.96 9.56
C ARG A 87 4.06 5.06 9.37
N ALA A 88 2.99 4.81 8.62
CA ALA A 88 1.91 5.77 8.43
C ALA A 88 1.12 6.03 9.72
N ARG A 89 0.91 5.01 10.56
CA ARG A 89 0.22 5.13 11.85
C ARG A 89 0.97 6.02 12.84
N ALA A 90 2.29 5.96 12.84
CA ALA A 90 3.13 6.78 13.71
C ALA A 90 3.28 8.24 13.23
N ALA A 91 2.83 8.56 12.01
CA ALA A 91 2.98 9.88 11.44
C ALA A 91 1.92 10.86 11.94
N ALA A 92 2.30 12.13 12.05
CA ALA A 92 1.36 13.21 12.36
C ALA A 92 0.35 13.44 11.21
N ASP A 93 0.78 13.16 9.98
CA ASP A 93 -0.05 13.18 8.77
C ASP A 93 0.11 11.84 8.03
N PRO A 94 -0.81 10.88 8.26
CA PRO A 94 -0.75 9.57 7.61
C PRO A 94 -0.81 9.62 6.08
N LEU A 95 -1.47 10.63 5.48
CA LEU A 95 -1.54 10.75 4.03
C LEU A 95 -0.20 11.21 3.46
N ALA A 96 0.39 12.26 4.04
CA ALA A 96 1.71 12.71 3.64
C ALA A 96 2.75 11.59 3.76
N GLU A 97 2.70 10.82 4.85
CA GLU A 97 3.61 9.69 5.06
C GLU A 97 3.39 8.57 4.04
N ALA A 98 2.14 8.22 3.74
CA ALA A 98 1.84 7.19 2.75
C ALA A 98 2.33 7.57 1.34
N LEU A 99 2.23 8.86 0.98
CA LEU A 99 2.80 9.39 -0.26
C LEU A 99 4.34 9.34 -0.26
N ALA A 100 4.97 9.66 0.88
CA ALA A 100 6.42 9.56 1.04
C ALA A 100 6.90 8.10 0.87
N VAL A 101 6.20 7.14 1.47
CA VAL A 101 6.47 5.70 1.30
C VAL A 101 6.42 5.29 -0.18
N ALA A 102 5.42 5.75 -0.93
CA ALA A 102 5.30 5.47 -2.35
C ALA A 102 6.44 6.10 -3.18
N ALA A 103 6.82 7.34 -2.86
CA ALA A 103 7.91 8.04 -3.55
C ALA A 103 9.27 7.40 -3.29
N GLU A 104 9.56 7.01 -2.05
CA GLU A 104 10.80 6.35 -1.66
C GLU A 104 10.96 4.96 -2.30
N ASP A 105 9.86 4.21 -2.46
CA ASP A 105 9.90 2.93 -3.16
C ASP A 105 10.34 3.09 -4.62
N ALA A 106 9.81 4.10 -5.32
CA ALA A 106 10.20 4.38 -6.70
C ALA A 106 11.71 4.69 -6.82
N VAL A 107 12.25 5.47 -5.88
CA VAL A 107 13.68 5.80 -5.83
C VAL A 107 14.53 4.57 -5.52
N THR A 108 14.12 3.78 -4.54
CA THR A 108 14.84 2.57 -4.10
C THR A 108 14.90 1.53 -5.22
N ASN A 109 13.78 1.31 -5.90
CA ASN A 109 13.70 0.38 -7.03
C ASN A 109 14.63 0.80 -8.19
N ALA A 110 14.70 2.11 -8.49
CA ALA A 110 15.60 2.63 -9.50
C ALA A 110 17.09 2.44 -9.10
N ALA A 111 17.44 2.67 -7.84
CA ALA A 111 18.80 2.47 -7.34
C ALA A 111 19.23 1.00 -7.38
N ILE A 112 18.36 0.08 -6.92
CA ILE A 112 18.60 -1.37 -6.97
C ILE A 112 18.82 -1.82 -8.43
N ALA A 113 17.98 -1.34 -9.36
CA ALA A 113 18.13 -1.66 -10.78
C ALA A 113 19.46 -1.18 -11.35
N ALA A 114 19.89 0.05 -11.02
CA ALA A 114 21.16 0.60 -11.49
C ALA A 114 22.37 -0.20 -10.97
N HIS A 115 22.37 -0.59 -9.69
CA HIS A 115 23.41 -1.43 -9.10
C HIS A 115 23.40 -2.85 -9.69
N GLY A 116 22.21 -3.43 -9.91
CA GLY A 116 22.07 -4.75 -10.53
C GLY A 116 22.58 -4.78 -11.96
N ALA A 117 22.30 -3.76 -12.77
CA ALA A 117 22.75 -3.66 -14.16
C ALA A 117 24.29 -3.68 -14.29
N GLN A 118 25.00 -3.13 -13.31
CA GLN A 118 26.47 -3.16 -13.29
C GLN A 118 27.06 -4.54 -13.00
N ALA A 119 26.26 -5.47 -12.47
CA ALA A 119 26.68 -6.81 -12.11
C ALA A 119 26.28 -7.89 -13.16
N LEU A 120 25.60 -7.50 -14.24
CA LEU A 120 25.19 -8.40 -15.32
C LEU A 120 26.29 -8.44 -16.42
N PRO A 121 26.67 -9.64 -16.92
CA PRO A 121 27.69 -9.82 -17.95
C PRO A 121 27.25 -9.40 -19.35
#